data_AF-A0A351Y4Y6-F1
#
_entry.id   AF-A0A351Y4Y6-F1
#
_cell.length_a   1.000
_cell.length_b   1.000
_cell.length_c   1.000
_cell.angle_alpha   90.00
_cell.angle_beta   90.00
_cell.angle_gamma   90.00
#
_symmetry.space_group_name_H-M   'P 1'
#
loop_
_entity.id
_entity.type
_entity.pdbx_description
1 polymer ?
#
loop_
_entity_poly.entity_id
_entity_poly.type
_entity_poly.pdbx_seq_one_letter_code
_entity_poly.pdbx_strand_id
1 'polypeptide(L)'
;MINNKIYINGRKLTSEDLHSQTGTVDILKVLIENIGKDISNKALPVSSYSKNKNDMLGKIVLPLIELIEKETGKKLPLICK
;
A
#
# COMPACT_ATOMS: atom_id res chain seq x y z
N MET A 1 9.91 -1.01 -6.13
CA MET A 1 10.29 -1.21 -4.72
C MET A 1 11.67 -1.84 -4.69
N ILE A 2 12.59 -1.36 -3.85
CA ILE A 2 13.97 -1.90 -3.76
C ILE A 2 14.28 -2.08 -2.28
N ASN A 3 14.73 -3.27 -1.86
CA ASN A 3 15.07 -3.58 -0.45
C ASN A 3 13.97 -3.21 0.57
N ASN A 4 12.72 -3.57 0.27
CA ASN A 4 11.54 -3.19 1.07
C ASN A 4 11.33 -1.69 1.30
N LYS A 5 11.88 -0.86 0.40
CA LYS A 5 11.66 0.59 0.39
C LYS A 5 10.89 1.01 -0.85
N ILE A 6 10.00 1.97 -0.67
CA ILE A 6 9.22 2.59 -1.73
C ILE A 6 9.97 3.84 -2.20
N TYR A 7 10.02 3.99 -3.52
CA TYR A 7 10.58 5.15 -4.18
C TYR A 7 9.53 5.71 -5.13
N ILE A 8 9.33 7.02 -5.11
CA ILE A 8 8.45 7.75 -6.05
C ILE A 8 9.30 8.84 -6.69
N ASN A 9 9.31 8.92 -8.03
CA ASN A 9 10.11 9.88 -8.79
C ASN A 9 11.60 9.92 -8.37
N GLY A 10 12.19 8.76 -8.05
CA GLY A 10 13.56 8.64 -7.55
C GLY A 10 13.77 9.02 -6.09
N ARG A 11 12.79 9.62 -5.41
CA ARG A 11 12.81 9.96 -3.98
C ARG A 11 12.43 8.74 -3.13
N LYS A 12 13.27 8.38 -2.17
CA LYS A 12 12.96 7.37 -1.16
C LYS A 12 11.92 7.92 -0.18
N LEU A 13 10.84 7.17 0.04
CA LEU A 13 9.85 7.53 1.06
C LEU A 13 10.36 7.22 2.47
N THR A 14 10.04 8.09 3.42
CA THR A 14 10.35 7.94 4.85
C THR A 14 9.09 7.57 5.65
N SER A 15 9.26 7.38 6.96
CA SER A 15 8.14 7.18 7.90
C SER A 15 7.26 8.41 8.06
N GLU A 16 7.74 9.60 7.67
CA GLU A 16 6.95 10.83 7.63
C GLU A 16 6.02 10.87 6.42
N ASP A 17 6.48 10.31 5.28
CA ASP A 17 5.64 10.18 4.08
C ASP A 17 4.61 9.06 4.25
N LEU A 18 5.02 7.92 4.83
CA LEU A 18 4.18 6.74 5.00
C LEU A 18 4.61 5.92 6.21
N HIS A 19 3.94 6.10 7.33
CA HIS A 19 4.29 5.45 8.61
C HIS A 19 4.27 3.91 8.52
N SER A 20 3.38 3.37 7.71
CA SER A 20 3.13 1.94 7.52
C SER A 20 3.94 1.30 6.39
N GLN A 21 5.02 1.94 5.94
CA GLN A 21 5.77 1.58 4.73
C GLN A 21 6.05 0.08 4.57
N THR A 22 6.51 -0.61 5.62
CA THR A 22 6.81 -2.06 5.55
C THR A 22 5.55 -2.87 5.23
N GLY A 23 4.45 -2.62 5.94
CA GLY A 23 3.18 -3.30 5.69
C GLY A 23 2.62 -2.96 4.31
N THR A 24 2.79 -1.72 3.85
CA THR A 24 2.38 -1.29 2.51
C THR A 24 3.14 -2.02 1.42
N VAL A 25 4.46 -2.21 1.58
CA VAL A 25 5.28 -2.99 0.63
C VAL A 25 4.81 -4.43 0.57
N ASP A 26 4.57 -5.07 1.71
CA ASP A 26 4.13 -6.46 1.76
C ASP A 26 2.78 -6.66 1.07
N ILE A 27 1.82 -5.76 1.33
CA ILE A 27 0.51 -5.78 0.68
C ILE A 27 0.64 -5.51 -0.83
N LEU A 28 1.44 -4.51 -1.22
CA LEU A 28 1.63 -4.17 -2.64
C LEU A 28 2.23 -5.31 -3.44
N LYS A 29 3.16 -6.10 -2.89
CA LYS A 29 3.71 -7.28 -3.57
C LYS A 29 2.60 -8.26 -3.94
N VAL A 30 1.74 -8.62 -2.99
CA VAL A 30 0.61 -9.54 -3.23
C VAL A 30 -0.37 -8.96 -4.26
N LEU A 31 -0.67 -7.65 -4.16
CA LEU A 31 -1.57 -6.98 -5.11
C LEU A 31 -1.00 -6.94 -6.54
N ILE A 32 0.30 -6.69 -6.70
CA ILE A 32 0.97 -6.66 -8.01
C ILE A 32 0.98 -8.05 -8.66
N GLU A 33 1.19 -9.10 -7.87
CA GLU A 33 1.15 -10.49 -8.35
C GLU A 33 -0.27 -10.94 -8.76
N ASN A 34 -1.30 -10.20 -8.35
CA ASN A 34 -2.71 -10.52 -8.57
C ASN A 34 -3.49 -9.34 -9.20
N ILE A 35 -2.82 -8.54 -10.05
CA ILE A 35 -3.44 -7.39 -10.71
C ILE A 35 -4.74 -7.79 -11.42
N GLY A 36 -5.78 -6.98 -11.22
CA GLY A 36 -7.09 -7.17 -11.83
C GLY A 36 -7.96 -8.25 -11.19
N LYS A 37 -7.51 -8.87 -10.10
CA LYS A 37 -8.27 -9.86 -9.34
C LYS A 37 -8.67 -9.32 -7.97
N ASP A 38 -9.85 -9.72 -7.50
CA ASP A 38 -10.23 -9.53 -6.11
C ASP A 38 -9.42 -10.51 -5.22
N ILE A 39 -8.87 -10.01 -4.12
CA ILE A 39 -8.07 -10.81 -3.18
C ILE A 39 -8.78 -10.86 -1.84
N SER A 40 -8.86 -12.05 -1.25
CA SER A 40 -9.32 -12.20 0.14
C SER A 40 -8.27 -11.71 1.12
N ASN A 41 -8.69 -11.06 2.21
CA ASN A 41 -7.79 -10.68 3.30
C ASN A 41 -6.96 -11.86 3.86
N LYS A 42 -7.43 -13.11 3.71
CA LYS A 42 -6.70 -14.33 4.11
C LYS A 42 -5.44 -14.58 3.30
N ALA A 43 -5.36 -14.05 2.07
CA ALA A 43 -4.19 -14.17 1.20
C ALA A 43 -3.15 -13.07 1.46
N LEU A 44 -3.51 -12.05 2.26
CA LEU A 44 -2.58 -11.00 2.64
C LEU A 44 -1.69 -11.47 3.80
N PRO A 45 -0.43 -11.00 3.86
CA PRO A 45 0.45 -11.32 4.94
C PRO A 45 -0.12 -10.87 6.29
N VAL A 46 0.26 -11.60 7.33
CA VAL A 46 -0.23 -11.43 8.71
C VAL A 46 0.29 -10.12 9.34
N SER A 47 1.17 -9.38 8.65
CA SER A 47 1.78 -8.12 9.08
C SER A 47 0.74 -6.99 9.19
N SER A 48 -0.03 -7.09 10.28
CA SER A 48 -0.57 -6.06 11.16
C SER A 48 -1.78 -5.25 10.73
N TYR A 49 -2.14 -5.16 9.45
CA TYR A 49 -3.31 -4.36 9.05
C TYR A 49 -4.41 -5.13 8.31
N SER A 50 -4.11 -6.30 7.74
CA SER A 50 -5.07 -7.12 6.98
C SER A 50 -6.20 -7.73 7.83
N LYS A 51 -5.99 -7.87 9.14
CA LYS A 51 -6.99 -8.44 10.07
C LYS A 51 -8.15 -7.49 10.38
N ASN A 52 -7.92 -6.18 10.26
CA ASN A 52 -8.91 -5.17 10.55
C ASN A 52 -9.03 -4.22 9.35
N LYS A 53 -10.21 -4.21 8.72
CA LYS A 53 -10.49 -3.39 7.53
C LYS A 53 -10.22 -1.90 7.77
N ASN A 54 -10.59 -1.36 8.93
CA ASN A 54 -10.43 0.07 9.22
C ASN A 54 -8.96 0.45 9.38
N ASP A 55 -8.17 -0.43 9.99
CA ASP A 55 -6.73 -0.27 10.08
C ASP A 55 -6.07 -0.33 8.69
N MET A 56 -6.48 -1.29 7.85
CA MET A 56 -5.99 -1.39 6.48
C MET A 56 -6.32 -0.14 5.67
N LEU A 57 -7.56 0.35 5.77
CA LEU A 57 -8.00 1.57 5.10
C LEU A 57 -7.21 2.79 5.57
N GLY A 58 -7.18 3.04 6.88
CA GLY A 58 -6.62 4.27 7.45
C GLY A 58 -5.09 4.32 7.45
N LYS A 59 -4.41 3.17 7.49
CA LYS A 59 -2.94 3.14 7.58
C LYS A 59 -2.27 2.72 6.29
N ILE A 60 -2.95 2.01 5.38
CA ILE A 60 -2.35 1.52 4.12
C ILE A 60 -3.01 2.16 2.92
N VAL A 61 -4.31 1.89 2.72
CA VAL A 61 -5.00 2.18 1.45
C VAL A 61 -5.12 3.68 1.22
N LEU A 62 -5.71 4.42 2.15
CA LEU A 62 -5.92 5.86 2.00
C LEU A 62 -4.59 6.62 1.93
N PRO A 63 -3.63 6.42 2.87
CA PRO A 63 -2.35 7.13 2.80
C PRO A 63 -1.58 6.86 1.50
N LEU A 64 -1.63 5.63 0.98
CA LEU A 64 -0.96 5.31 -0.28
C LEU A 64 -1.62 5.99 -1.49
N ILE A 65 -2.95 5.97 -1.58
CA ILE A 65 -3.69 6.63 -2.67
C ILE A 65 -3.42 8.13 -2.67
N GLU A 66 -3.55 8.77 -1.51
CA GLU A 66 -3.29 10.21 -1.34
C GLU A 66 -1.85 10.57 -1.69
N LEU A 67 -0.88 9.76 -1.26
CA LEU A 67 0.52 9.99 -1.56
C LEU A 67 0.82 9.87 -3.06
N ILE A 68 0.28 8.86 -3.74
CA ILE A 68 0.47 8.69 -5.18
C ILE A 68 -0.21 9.84 -5.95
N GLU A 69 -1.42 10.23 -5.56
CA GLU A 69 -2.12 11.35 -6.17
C GLU A 69 -1.35 12.66 -5.99
N LYS A 70 -0.84 12.93 -4.78
CA LYS A 70 -0.02 14.11 -4.49
C LYS A 70 1.28 14.15 -5.30
N GLU A 71 1.99 13.04 -5.41
CA GLU A 71 3.32 12.99 -6.03
C GLU A 71 3.29 12.83 -7.56
N THR A 72 2.20 12.32 -8.12
CA THR A 72 2.11 11.96 -9.55
C THR A 72 0.94 12.59 -10.28
N GLY A 73 -0.03 13.18 -9.56
CA GLY A 73 -1.29 13.67 -10.12
C GLY A 73 -2.23 12.55 -10.61
N LYS A 74 -1.89 11.28 -10.38
CA LYS A 74 -2.67 10.12 -10.82
C LYS A 74 -3.33 9.44 -9.63
N LYS A 75 -4.58 9.01 -9.81
CA LYS A 75 -5.27 8.17 -8.83
C LYS A 75 -4.86 6.72 -8.98
N LEU A 76 -4.46 6.10 -7.87
CA LEU A 76 -4.30 4.64 -7.82
C LEU A 76 -5.69 4.00 -7.69
N PRO A 77 -6.13 3.14 -8.63
CA PRO A 77 -7.45 2.52 -8.59
C PRO A 77 -7.48 1.32 -7.62
N LEU A 78 -7.06 1.53 -6.37
CA LEU A 78 -7.08 0.53 -5.32
C LEU A 78 -8.36 0.65 -4.51
N ILE A 79 -9.11 -0.45 -4.38
CA ILE A 79 -10.39 -0.50 -3.66
C ILE A 79 -10.30 -1.58 -2.58
N CYS A 80 -10.68 -1.24 -1.35
CA CYS A 80 -10.79 -2.18 -0.23
C CYS A 80 -12.26 -2.24 0.21
N LYS A 81 -12.88 -3.41 0.03
CA LYS A 81 -14.32 -3.65 0.27
C LYS A 81 -14.58 -4.32 1.61
#